data_AF-A0A7X8MB11-F1
#
_entry.id   AF-A0A7X8MB11-F1
#
_cell.length_a   1.000
_cell.length_b   1.000
_cell.length_c   1.000
_cell.angle_alpha   90.00
_cell.angle_beta   90.00
_cell.angle_gamma   90.00
#
_symmetry.space_group_name_H-M   'P 1'
#
loop_
_entity.id
_entity.type
_entity.pdbx_description
1 polymer ?
#
loop_
_entity_poly.entity_id
_entity_poly.type
_entity_poly.pdbx_seq_one_letter_code
_entity_poly.pdbx_strand_id
1 'polypeptide(L)'
;MPAPQNERCAVRFLGNDLLLTLPELELIESSSAKPAKPVDRLLLLHLLLSEVNWRQNDEWISFRDLAGGLFYWQPFCHRSLLPLVRAIGNDRQRLQERLDRFDWQPLAIGDLGARIQVVGLLQIGLVYRMGEEEFSPTADLLFPAAIRHALPTEDVTVLAGRICHELSKAKTKGS
;
A
#
# COMPACT_ATOMS: atom_id res chain seq x y z
N MET A 1 -10.30 -1.28 13.19
CA MET A 1 -10.94 -2.41 12.47
C MET A 1 -12.35 -2.61 13.01
N PRO A 2 -13.34 -2.98 12.18
CA PRO A 2 -14.67 -3.30 12.69
C PRO A 2 -14.62 -4.54 13.60
N ALA A 3 -15.48 -4.57 14.61
CA ALA A 3 -15.60 -5.71 15.51
C ALA A 3 -16.20 -6.93 14.75
N PRO A 4 -15.75 -8.16 15.06
CA PRO A 4 -16.31 -9.35 14.42
C PRO A 4 -17.79 -9.53 14.77
N GLN A 5 -18.58 -9.99 13.79
CA GLN A 5 -19.98 -10.39 13.93
C GLN A 5 -20.09 -11.85 13.48
N ASN A 6 -20.63 -12.74 14.32
CA ASN A 6 -20.68 -14.19 14.05
C ASN A 6 -19.32 -14.75 13.60
N GLU A 7 -18.26 -14.43 14.35
CA GLU A 7 -16.88 -14.86 14.07
C GLU A 7 -16.32 -14.39 12.72
N ARG A 8 -16.99 -13.42 12.07
CA ARG A 8 -16.58 -12.86 10.79
C ARG A 8 -16.34 -11.38 10.88
N CYS A 9 -15.29 -10.89 10.24
CA CYS A 9 -14.93 -9.49 10.20
C CYS A 9 -14.77 -9.05 8.74
N ALA A 10 -15.59 -8.07 8.32
CA ALA A 10 -15.43 -7.44 7.02
C ALA A 10 -14.25 -6.47 7.07
N VAL A 11 -13.33 -6.58 6.12
CA VAL A 11 -12.10 -5.79 6.09
C VAL A 11 -11.92 -5.20 4.71
N ARG A 12 -11.80 -3.88 4.63
CA ARG A 12 -11.36 -3.21 3.41
C ARG A 12 -9.85 -3.07 3.42
N PHE A 13 -9.17 -3.81 2.54
CA PHE A 13 -7.70 -3.88 2.45
C PHE A 13 -7.22 -3.56 1.04
N LEU A 14 -6.42 -2.49 0.91
CA LEU A 14 -5.88 -1.99 -0.36
C LEU A 14 -6.97 -1.87 -1.46
N GLY A 15 -8.13 -1.30 -1.11
CA GLY A 15 -9.28 -1.12 -2.00
C GLY A 15 -10.16 -2.36 -2.24
N ASN A 16 -9.81 -3.52 -1.67
CA ASN A 16 -10.58 -4.76 -1.84
C ASN A 16 -11.39 -5.07 -0.58
N ASP A 17 -12.63 -5.50 -0.76
CA ASP A 17 -13.48 -6.00 0.34
C ASP A 17 -13.17 -7.47 0.63
N LEU A 18 -12.64 -7.74 1.81
CA LEU A 18 -12.29 -9.07 2.28
C LEU A 18 -13.15 -9.47 3.48
N LEU A 19 -13.34 -10.77 3.65
CA LEU A 19 -13.99 -11.36 4.81
C LEU A 19 -12.99 -12.24 5.55
N LEU A 20 -12.69 -11.86 6.80
CA LEU A 20 -11.89 -12.65 7.72
C LEU A 20 -12.81 -13.52 8.58
N THR A 21 -12.57 -14.82 8.59
CA THR A 21 -13.26 -15.78 9.48
C THR A 21 -12.35 -16.18 10.64
N LEU A 22 -12.91 -16.21 11.84
CA LEU A 22 -12.29 -16.64 13.09
C LEU A 22 -12.89 -17.98 13.54
N PRO A 23 -12.14 -18.83 14.26
CA PRO A 23 -10.73 -18.70 14.64
C PRO A 23 -9.73 -19.12 13.55
N GLU A 24 -10.17 -19.61 12.39
CA GLU A 24 -9.31 -20.21 11.36
C GLU A 24 -8.40 -19.19 10.63
N LEU A 25 -8.65 -17.89 10.84
CA LEU A 25 -7.96 -16.78 10.20
C LEU A 25 -8.00 -16.87 8.67
N GLU A 26 -9.08 -17.39 8.12
CA GLU A 26 -9.29 -17.49 6.67
C GLU A 26 -9.71 -16.14 6.12
N LEU A 27 -9.05 -15.70 5.04
CA LEU A 27 -9.34 -14.44 4.39
C LEU A 27 -9.78 -14.72 2.96
N ILE A 28 -11.01 -14.34 2.64
CA ILE A 28 -11.58 -14.50 1.29
C ILE A 28 -11.92 -13.14 0.68
N GLU A 29 -11.78 -13.03 -0.64
CA GLU A 29 -12.25 -11.86 -1.39
C GLU A 29 -13.78 -11.92 -1.51
N SER A 30 -14.47 -10.86 -1.07
CA SER A 30 -15.94 -10.81 -1.06
C SER A 30 -16.53 -10.86 -2.47
N SER A 31 -15.80 -10.35 -3.46
CA SER A 31 -16.24 -10.30 -4.86
C SER A 31 -16.16 -11.65 -5.58
N SER A 32 -15.21 -12.50 -5.20
CA SER A 32 -14.89 -13.74 -5.92
C SER A 32 -15.08 -15.01 -5.10
N ALA A 33 -15.28 -14.89 -3.78
CA ALA A 33 -15.28 -15.98 -2.81
C ALA A 33 -14.02 -16.87 -2.85
N LYS A 34 -12.92 -16.35 -3.42
CA LYS A 34 -11.63 -17.06 -3.48
C LYS A 34 -10.76 -16.66 -2.28
N PRO A 35 -9.84 -17.54 -1.85
CA PRO A 35 -8.83 -17.16 -0.87
C PRO A 35 -8.05 -15.92 -1.31
N ALA A 36 -7.88 -14.98 -0.39
CA ALA A 36 -7.01 -13.83 -0.59
C ALA A 36 -5.57 -14.29 -0.82
N LYS A 37 -4.78 -13.46 -1.50
CA LYS A 37 -3.37 -13.78 -1.76
C LYS A 37 -2.65 -13.98 -0.42
N PRO A 38 -1.75 -14.99 -0.29
CA PRO A 38 -1.05 -15.28 0.97
C PRO A 38 -0.36 -14.06 1.59
N VAL A 39 0.20 -13.18 0.74
CA VAL A 39 0.84 -11.93 1.15
C VAL A 39 -0.14 -10.94 1.80
N ASP A 40 -1.35 -10.80 1.27
CA ASP A 40 -2.36 -9.88 1.82
C ASP A 40 -2.89 -10.40 3.14
N ARG A 41 -3.08 -11.73 3.24
CA ARG A 41 -3.43 -12.40 4.48
C ARG A 41 -2.37 -12.17 5.56
N LEU A 42 -1.09 -12.39 5.25
CA LEU A 42 0.00 -12.21 6.21
C LEU A 42 0.08 -10.76 6.71
N LEU A 43 0.08 -9.79 5.80
CA LEU A 43 0.11 -8.36 6.15
C LEU A 43 -1.06 -7.96 7.04
N LEU A 44 -2.28 -8.39 6.68
CA LEU A 44 -3.46 -8.06 7.46
C LEU A 44 -3.40 -8.68 8.86
N LEU A 45 -2.95 -9.92 9.00
CA LEU A 45 -2.82 -10.57 10.30
C LEU A 45 -1.79 -9.87 11.19
N HIS A 46 -0.63 -9.45 10.67
CA HIS A 46 0.32 -8.67 11.45
C HIS A 46 -0.25 -7.31 11.86
N LEU A 47 -0.99 -6.63 10.98
CA LEU A 47 -1.68 -5.38 11.32
C LEU A 47 -2.76 -5.57 12.40
N LEU A 48 -3.46 -6.71 12.41
CA LEU A 48 -4.48 -7.04 13.42
C LEU A 48 -3.87 -7.37 14.78
N LEU A 49 -2.68 -7.96 14.80
CA LEU A 49 -1.93 -8.23 16.04
C LEU A 49 -1.24 -6.97 16.59
N SER A 50 -1.17 -5.91 15.80
CA SER A 50 -0.57 -4.64 16.21
C SER A 50 -1.52 -3.85 17.11
N GLU A 51 -0.99 -3.32 18.22
CA GLU A 51 -1.74 -2.44 19.13
C GLU A 51 -1.68 -0.96 18.71
N VAL A 52 -1.22 -0.66 17.48
CA VAL A 52 -1.03 0.71 17.02
C VAL A 52 -2.36 1.40 16.75
N ASN A 53 -2.54 2.55 17.39
CA ASN A 53 -3.66 3.46 17.14
C ASN A 53 -3.28 4.50 16.07
N TRP A 54 -3.64 4.19 14.82
CA TRP A 54 -3.42 5.07 13.67
C TRP A 54 -4.17 6.39 13.77
N ARG A 55 -3.54 7.50 13.36
CA ARG A 55 -4.16 8.84 13.35
C ARG A 55 -4.10 9.46 11.97
N GLN A 56 -5.04 10.34 11.67
CA GLN A 56 -5.15 10.99 10.34
C GLN A 56 -3.98 11.92 9.99
N ASN A 57 -3.17 12.33 10.98
CA ASN A 57 -2.07 13.29 10.81
C ASN A 57 -0.76 12.76 11.41
N ASP A 58 -0.50 11.46 11.31
CA ASP A 58 0.79 10.91 11.72
C ASP A 58 1.93 11.54 10.88
N GLU A 59 3.06 11.78 11.52
CA GLU A 59 4.28 12.26 10.86
C GLU A 59 4.68 11.28 9.75
N TRP A 60 5.06 11.79 8.58
CA TRP A 60 5.53 10.98 7.47
C TRP A 60 7.03 10.72 7.58
N ILE A 61 7.42 9.46 7.43
CA ILE A 61 8.81 9.03 7.30
C ILE A 61 9.03 8.37 5.94
N SER A 62 10.25 8.41 5.43
CA SER A 62 10.65 7.65 4.25
C SER A 62 10.99 6.20 4.62
N PHE A 63 11.12 5.33 3.61
CA PHE A 63 11.61 3.98 3.84
C PHE A 63 13.00 3.95 4.51
N ARG A 64 13.87 4.93 4.23
CA ARG A 64 15.24 4.98 4.75
C ARG A 64 15.30 5.21 6.26
N ASP A 65 14.23 5.79 6.81
CA ASP A 65 14.10 6.09 8.24
C ASP A 65 13.66 4.85 9.06
N LEU A 66 13.30 3.76 8.38
CA LEU A 66 12.99 2.48 9.03
C LEU A 66 14.26 1.78 9.50
N ALA A 67 14.15 0.92 10.51
CA ALA A 67 15.26 0.11 10.98
C ALA A 67 15.82 -0.75 9.84
N GLY A 68 17.10 -0.59 9.52
CA GLY A 68 17.73 -1.28 8.38
C GLY A 68 17.35 -0.73 6.99
N GLY A 69 16.45 0.25 6.91
CA GLY A 69 15.93 0.80 5.66
C GLY A 69 17.00 1.42 4.77
N LEU A 70 17.98 2.12 5.37
CA LEU A 70 19.11 2.69 4.63
C LEU A 70 19.95 1.62 3.91
N PHE A 71 20.20 0.48 4.55
CA PHE A 71 20.98 -0.63 3.98
C PHE A 71 20.20 -1.38 2.90
N TYR A 72 18.87 -1.43 3.00
CA TYR A 72 17.99 -2.11 2.03
C TYR A 72 17.42 -1.19 0.95
N TRP A 73 17.76 0.10 0.97
CA TRP A 73 17.15 1.10 0.09
C TRP A 73 17.31 0.79 -1.40
N GLN A 74 18.50 0.40 -1.84
CA GLN A 74 18.76 0.09 -3.25
C GLN A 74 17.94 -1.13 -3.74
N PRO A 75 17.96 -2.28 -3.03
CA PRO A 75 17.05 -3.40 -3.32
C PRO A 75 15.57 -2.99 -3.34
N PHE A 76 15.12 -2.19 -2.37
CA PHE A 76 13.75 -1.71 -2.28
C PHE A 76 13.35 -0.90 -3.52
N CYS A 77 14.16 0.08 -3.92
CA CYS A 77 13.93 0.87 -5.13
C CYS A 77 13.80 -0.02 -6.38
N HIS A 78 14.71 -0.98 -6.54
CA HIS A 78 14.73 -1.85 -7.72
C HIS A 78 13.51 -2.77 -7.80
N ARG A 79 12.99 -3.24 -6.67
CA ARG A 79 11.87 -4.18 -6.61
C ARG A 79 10.50 -3.50 -6.61
N SER A 80 10.41 -2.28 -6.10
CA SER A 80 9.13 -1.60 -5.86
C SER A 80 8.98 -0.35 -6.74
N LEU A 81 9.83 0.65 -6.54
CA LEU A 81 9.67 1.98 -7.14
C LEU A 81 10.00 2.00 -8.64
N LEU A 82 11.10 1.37 -9.05
CA LEU A 82 11.54 1.38 -10.46
C LEU A 82 10.55 0.68 -11.40
N PRO A 83 9.96 -0.49 -11.07
CA PRO A 83 8.90 -1.08 -11.88
C PRO A 83 7.67 -0.17 -12.04
N LEU A 84 7.27 0.50 -10.96
CA LEU A 84 6.18 1.49 -11.01
C LEU A 84 6.51 2.64 -11.95
N VAL A 85 7.70 3.24 -11.80
CA VAL A 85 8.16 4.33 -12.66
C VAL A 85 8.19 3.89 -14.13
N ARG A 86 8.69 2.69 -14.44
CA ARG A 86 8.71 2.16 -15.82
C ARG A 86 7.32 1.93 -16.40
N ALA A 87 6.37 1.48 -15.59
CA ALA A 87 5.00 1.21 -16.06
C ALA A 87 4.21 2.51 -16.33
N ILE A 88 4.47 3.55 -15.53
CA ILE A 88 3.75 4.82 -15.57
C ILE A 88 4.41 5.83 -16.52
N GLY A 89 5.73 6.02 -16.42
CA GLY A 89 6.44 7.06 -17.16
C GLY A 89 5.95 8.48 -16.82
N ASN A 90 5.97 9.38 -17.79
CA ASN A 90 5.46 10.76 -17.63
C ASN A 90 3.94 10.88 -17.86
N ASP A 91 3.18 9.81 -17.67
CA ASP A 91 1.73 9.76 -17.92
C ASP A 91 0.94 9.92 -16.60
N ARG A 92 0.57 11.18 -16.29
CA ARG A 92 -0.13 11.53 -15.04
C ARG A 92 -1.49 10.85 -14.97
N GLN A 93 -2.22 10.88 -16.08
CA GLN A 93 -3.56 10.35 -16.16
C GLN A 93 -3.54 8.84 -15.93
N ARG A 94 -2.57 8.13 -16.53
CA ARG A 94 -2.36 6.71 -16.28
C ARG A 94 -2.13 6.42 -14.81
N LEU A 95 -1.35 7.23 -14.09
CA LEU A 95 -1.16 7.02 -12.65
C LEU A 95 -2.48 7.19 -11.88
N GLN A 96 -3.27 8.22 -12.18
CA GLN A 96 -4.59 8.43 -11.57
C GLN A 96 -5.52 7.24 -11.81
N GLU A 97 -5.62 6.78 -13.05
CA GLU A 97 -6.44 5.60 -13.41
C GLU A 97 -6.02 4.31 -12.69
N ARG A 98 -4.73 4.20 -12.31
CA ARG A 98 -4.20 3.06 -11.56
C ARG A 98 -4.47 3.20 -10.06
N LEU A 99 -4.44 4.42 -9.54
CA LEU A 99 -4.77 4.74 -8.16
C LEU A 99 -6.24 4.44 -7.85
N ASP A 100 -7.15 4.58 -8.82
CA ASP A 100 -8.59 4.29 -8.65
C ASP A 100 -8.93 2.83 -8.33
N ARG A 101 -7.94 1.93 -8.28
CA ARG A 101 -8.09 0.59 -7.70
C ARG A 101 -8.09 0.58 -6.17
N PHE A 102 -7.59 1.64 -5.57
CA PHE A 102 -7.48 1.82 -4.14
C PHE A 102 -8.47 2.88 -3.68
N ASP A 103 -8.77 2.88 -2.38
CA ASP A 103 -9.35 4.07 -1.76
C ASP A 103 -8.21 5.06 -1.51
N TRP A 104 -8.22 6.19 -2.20
CA TRP A 104 -7.14 7.16 -2.11
C TRP A 104 -7.64 8.61 -2.07
N GLN A 105 -6.83 9.49 -1.50
CA GLN A 105 -7.06 10.93 -1.44
C GLN A 105 -5.83 11.71 -1.92
N PRO A 106 -5.99 12.92 -2.48
CA PRO A 106 -4.83 13.73 -2.87
C PRO A 106 -3.89 14.02 -1.69
N LEU A 107 -2.58 13.98 -1.96
CA LEU A 107 -1.52 14.46 -1.08
C LEU A 107 -0.81 15.61 -1.80
N ALA A 108 -0.71 16.77 -1.16
CA ALA A 108 -0.12 17.98 -1.77
C ALA A 108 1.42 17.94 -1.75
N ILE A 109 2.02 16.88 -2.31
CA ILE A 109 3.47 16.65 -2.39
C ILE A 109 3.80 16.05 -3.76
N GLY A 110 4.82 16.58 -4.44
CA GLY A 110 5.21 16.17 -5.79
C GLY A 110 4.21 16.65 -6.86
N ASP A 111 4.35 16.13 -8.08
CA ASP A 111 3.42 16.46 -9.17
C ASP A 111 2.09 15.70 -8.99
N LEU A 112 2.17 14.46 -8.52
CA LEU A 112 1.03 13.66 -8.10
C LEU A 112 1.36 12.98 -6.77
N GLY A 113 0.74 13.47 -5.70
CA GLY A 113 0.73 12.80 -4.41
C GLY A 113 -0.61 12.14 -4.11
N ALA A 114 -0.58 10.94 -3.51
CA ALA A 114 -1.77 10.21 -3.11
C ALA A 114 -1.60 9.56 -1.73
N ARG A 115 -2.58 9.75 -0.84
CA ARG A 115 -2.76 8.97 0.39
C ARG A 115 -3.56 7.72 0.04
N ILE A 116 -2.89 6.57 -0.01
CA ILE A 116 -3.51 5.27 -0.32
C ILE A 116 -3.93 4.61 0.99
N GLN A 117 -5.22 4.33 1.17
CA GLN A 117 -5.72 3.64 2.35
C GLN A 117 -5.34 2.15 2.26
N VAL A 118 -4.58 1.68 3.25
CA VAL A 118 -4.22 0.26 3.37
C VAL A 118 -5.32 -0.49 4.09
N VAL A 119 -5.64 -0.07 5.31
CA VAL A 119 -6.71 -0.65 6.13
C VAL A 119 -7.10 0.33 7.24
N GLY A 120 -8.40 0.47 7.52
CA GLY A 120 -8.86 1.38 8.56
C GLY A 120 -8.32 2.80 8.36
N LEU A 121 -7.55 3.31 9.33
CA LEU A 121 -6.90 4.63 9.26
C LEU A 121 -5.44 4.58 8.79
N LEU A 122 -4.86 3.39 8.59
CA LEU A 122 -3.49 3.27 8.05
C LEU A 122 -3.50 3.67 6.57
N GLN A 123 -2.74 4.72 6.26
CA GLN A 123 -2.54 5.24 4.92
C GLN A 123 -1.05 5.28 4.57
N ILE A 124 -0.72 5.06 3.29
CA ILE A 124 0.63 5.17 2.74
C ILE A 124 0.62 6.29 1.71
N GLY A 125 1.58 7.21 1.80
CA GLY A 125 1.74 8.29 0.84
C GLY A 125 2.53 7.83 -0.38
N LEU A 126 1.97 7.94 -1.57
CA LEU A 126 2.72 7.92 -2.82
C LEU A 126 3.09 9.35 -3.20
N VAL A 127 4.34 9.57 -3.57
CA VAL A 127 4.82 10.83 -4.15
C VAL A 127 5.43 10.52 -5.51
N TYR A 128 4.78 10.97 -6.58
CA TYR A 128 5.28 10.84 -7.94
C TYR A 128 5.72 12.20 -8.46
N ARG A 129 6.92 12.27 -9.01
CA ARG A 129 7.45 13.45 -9.71
C ARG A 129 7.68 13.12 -11.16
N MET A 130 7.17 13.96 -12.04
CA MET A 130 7.37 13.80 -13.46
C MET A 130 8.81 14.08 -13.84
N GLY A 131 9.25 13.39 -14.87
CA GLY A 131 10.47 13.68 -15.55
C GLY A 131 10.30 14.88 -16.47
N GLU A 132 11.42 15.52 -16.72
CA GLU A 132 11.58 16.57 -17.73
C GLU A 132 12.43 16.02 -18.89
N GLU A 133 12.85 16.86 -19.84
CA GLU A 133 13.66 16.40 -20.98
C GLU A 133 14.96 15.71 -20.56
N GLU A 134 15.58 16.16 -19.47
CA GLU A 134 16.89 15.66 -19.00
C GLU A 134 16.78 14.69 -17.81
N PHE A 135 15.59 14.55 -17.20
CA PHE A 135 15.41 13.80 -15.97
C PHE A 135 14.28 12.78 -16.09
N SER A 136 14.53 11.54 -15.68
CA SER A 136 13.48 10.51 -15.62
C SER A 136 12.49 10.78 -14.48
N PRO A 137 11.22 10.37 -14.61
CA PRO A 137 10.27 10.44 -13.52
C PRO A 137 10.73 9.62 -12.31
N THR A 138 10.27 10.02 -11.12
CA THR A 138 10.59 9.36 -9.86
C THR A 138 9.34 9.08 -9.04
N ALA A 139 9.41 8.03 -8.24
CA ALA A 139 8.38 7.70 -7.27
C ALA A 139 9.03 7.49 -5.90
N ASP A 140 8.31 7.84 -4.84
CA ASP A 140 8.69 7.55 -3.46
C ASP A 140 7.44 7.15 -2.66
N LEU A 141 7.65 6.42 -1.56
CA LEU A 141 6.62 6.07 -0.62
C LEU A 141 6.93 6.65 0.77
N LEU A 142 5.92 7.27 1.35
CA LEU A 142 5.92 7.82 2.70
C LEU A 142 5.05 6.94 3.59
N PHE A 143 5.51 6.74 4.82
CA PHE A 143 4.86 5.90 5.81
C PHE A 143 4.56 6.72 7.06
N PRO A 144 3.44 6.47 7.77
CA PRO A 144 3.23 7.08 9.08
C PRO A 144 4.30 6.57 10.04
N ALA A 145 4.90 7.45 10.84
CA ALA A 145 6.02 7.11 11.72
C ALA A 145 5.70 5.94 12.66
N ALA A 146 4.43 5.83 13.08
CA ALA A 146 3.89 4.76 13.92
C ALA A 146 4.00 3.36 13.29
N ILE A 147 4.21 3.24 11.98
CA ILE A 147 4.35 1.95 11.30
C ILE A 147 5.47 1.09 11.86
N ARG A 148 6.52 1.72 12.40
CA ARG A 148 7.64 1.04 13.07
C ARG A 148 7.23 0.17 14.26
N HIS A 149 6.05 0.45 14.82
CA HIS A 149 5.49 -0.28 15.96
C HIS A 149 4.43 -1.29 15.52
N ALA A 150 3.97 -1.22 14.26
CA ALA A 150 2.96 -2.12 13.73
C ALA A 150 3.55 -3.26 12.90
N LEU A 151 4.58 -2.95 12.10
CA LEU A 151 5.18 -3.87 11.14
C LEU A 151 6.72 -3.78 11.21
N PRO A 152 7.42 -4.92 11.12
CA PRO A 152 8.86 -4.91 10.87
C PRO A 152 9.15 -4.36 9.47
N THR A 153 10.39 -3.89 9.24
CA THR A 153 10.80 -3.29 7.96
C THR A 153 10.60 -4.23 6.77
N GLU A 154 10.74 -5.53 6.97
CA GLU A 154 10.48 -6.58 6.00
C GLU A 154 9.02 -6.55 5.51
N ASP A 155 8.06 -6.41 6.41
CA ASP A 155 6.64 -6.35 6.04
C ASP A 155 6.28 -5.00 5.44
N VAL A 156 6.90 -3.91 5.88
CA VAL A 156 6.74 -2.60 5.23
C VAL A 156 7.26 -2.66 3.79
N THR A 157 8.37 -3.36 3.56
CA THR A 157 8.92 -3.62 2.22
C THR A 157 7.92 -4.38 1.36
N VAL A 158 7.29 -5.43 1.92
CA VAL A 158 6.28 -6.25 1.23
C VAL A 158 5.02 -5.43 0.92
N LEU A 159 4.51 -4.65 1.87
CA LEU A 159 3.36 -3.77 1.68
C LEU A 159 3.62 -2.73 0.57
N ALA A 160 4.76 -2.05 0.64
CA ALA A 160 5.17 -1.06 -0.35
C ALA A 160 5.34 -1.66 -1.74
N GLY A 161 5.97 -2.84 -1.82
CA GLY A 161 6.09 -3.61 -3.06
C GLY A 161 4.73 -4.02 -3.62
N ARG A 162 3.78 -4.41 -2.74
CA ARG A 162 2.42 -4.76 -3.14
C ARG A 162 1.67 -3.58 -3.73
N ILE A 163 1.75 -2.40 -3.12
CA ILE A 163 1.16 -1.16 -3.65
C ILE A 163 1.75 -0.84 -5.03
N CYS A 164 3.08 -0.82 -5.15
CA CYS A 164 3.77 -0.52 -6.40
C CYS A 164 3.43 -1.53 -7.50
N HIS A 165 3.33 -2.82 -7.16
CA HIS A 165 2.98 -3.87 -8.10
C HIS A 165 1.57 -3.68 -8.67
N GLU A 166 0.58 -3.42 -7.83
CA GLU A 166 -0.80 -3.20 -8.28
C GLU A 166 -0.95 -1.91 -9.11
N LEU A 167 -0.21 -0.85 -8.76
CA LEU A 167 -0.13 0.37 -9.58
C LEU A 167 0.56 0.14 -10.93
N SER A 168 1.51 -0.80 -11.01
CA SER A 168 2.22 -1.15 -12.26
C SER A 168 1.35 -1.95 -13.23
N LYS A 169 0.30 -2.63 -12.75
CA LYS A 169 -0.54 -3.50 -13.57
C LYS A 169 -1.49 -2.72 -14.46
N ALA A 170 -1.58 -3.12 -15.73
CA ALA A 170 -2.60 -2.61 -16.65
C ALA A 170 -4.03 -2.82 -16.10
N LYS A 171 -4.91 -1.82 -16.27
CA LYS A 171 -6.33 -1.94 -15.92
C LYS A 171 -6.90 -3.09 -16.73
N THR A 172 -7.30 -4.16 -16.04
CA THR A 172 -8.04 -5.24 -16.67
C THR A 172 -9.34 -4.62 -17.16
N LYS A 173 -9.62 -4.70 -18.47
CA LYS A 173 -10.95 -4.33 -18.98
C LYS A 173 -11.96 -5.16 -18.19
N GLY A 174 -12.92 -4.48 -17.55
CA GLY A 174 -13.83 -5.08 -16.59
C GLY A 174 -14.51 -6.33 -17.14
N SER A 175 -14.65 -7.33 -16.25
CA SER A 175 -15.67 -8.36 -16.37
C SER A 175 -17.02 -7.81 -15.91
#